data_AF-A0A8T7E0V5-F1
#
_entry.id   AF-A0A8T7E0V5-F1
#
_cell.length_a   1.000
_cell.length_b   1.000
_cell.length_c   1.000
_cell.angle_alpha   90.00
_cell.angle_beta   90.00
_cell.angle_gamma   90.00
#
_symmetry.space_group_name_H-M   'P 1'
#
loop_
_entity.id
_entity.type
_entity.pdbx_description
1 polymer ?
#
loop_
_entity_poly.entity_id
_entity_poly.type
_entity_poly.pdbx_seq_one_letter_code
_entity_poly.pdbx_strand_id
1 'polypeptide(L)' 'LEALRRRAADAPEALLTAPAGRVHRVTCPLLEISASDIRARVAAGRSIRYLTPQSVIDIISQHRLYLR' A
#
# COMPACT_ATOMS: atom_id res chain seq x y z
N LEU A 1 -16.95 -14.76 -5.01
CA LEU A 1 -16.46 -15.39 -3.75
C LEU A 1 -15.98 -16.83 -3.94
N GLU A 2 -16.72 -17.67 -4.67
CA GLU A 2 -16.36 -19.09 -4.89
C GLU A 2 -15.05 -19.31 -5.65
N ALA A 3 -14.78 -18.51 -6.70
CA ALA A 3 -13.51 -18.56 -7.43
C ALA A 3 -12.29 -18.17 -6.56
N LEU A 4 -12.48 -17.32 -5.55
CA LEU A 4 -11.44 -16.96 -4.57
C LEU A 4 -11.18 -18.11 -3.59
N ARG A 5 -12.23 -18.82 -3.15
CA ARG A 5 -12.10 -19.99 -2.27
C ARG A 5 -11.27 -21.10 -2.91
N ARG A 6 -11.49 -21.40 -4.20
CA ARG A 6 -10.70 -22.42 -4.93
C ARG A 6 -9.20 -22.09 -5.02
N ARG A 7 -8.86 -20.81 -4.89
CA ARG A 7 -7.48 -20.30 -5.03
C ARG A 7 -6.83 -20.01 -3.69
N ALA A 8 -7.54 -20.23 -2.58
CA ALA A 8 -7.04 -19.92 -1.24
C ALA A 8 -5.76 -20.70 -0.93
N ALA A 9 -4.85 -20.02 -0.23
CA ALA A 9 -3.64 -20.57 0.34
C ALA A 9 -3.67 -20.27 1.85
N ASP A 10 -3.75 -21.32 2.66
CA ASP A 10 -3.89 -21.20 4.12
C ASP A 10 -2.58 -20.73 4.78
N ALA A 11 -1.44 -20.97 4.12
CA ALA A 11 -0.12 -20.53 4.56
C ALA A 11 0.64 -19.81 3.42
N PRO A 12 1.55 -18.87 3.73
CA PRO A 12 2.34 -18.15 2.72
C PRO A 12 3.16 -19.08 1.81
N GLU A 13 3.69 -20.18 2.35
CA GLU A 13 4.51 -21.16 1.63
C GLU A 13 3.72 -21.83 0.50
N ALA A 14 2.39 -21.96 0.65
CA ALA A 14 1.54 -22.52 -0.38
C ALA A 14 1.48 -21.62 -1.63
N LEU A 15 1.82 -20.32 -1.53
CA LEU A 15 1.99 -19.45 -2.70
C LEU A 15 3.14 -19.89 -3.61
N LEU A 16 4.15 -20.58 -3.07
CA LEU A 16 5.34 -21.00 -3.81
C LEU A 16 5.13 -22.30 -4.59
N THR A 17 4.03 -23.01 -4.34
CA THR A 17 3.69 -24.28 -5.00
C THR A 17 3.29 -24.14 -6.47
N ALA A 18 3.03 -22.90 -6.91
CA ALA A 18 2.68 -22.57 -8.30
C ALA A 18 3.17 -21.15 -8.63
N PRO A 19 3.55 -20.88 -9.89
CA PRO A 19 4.05 -19.55 -10.27
C PRO A 19 2.98 -18.44 -10.17
N ALA A 20 1.69 -18.80 -10.21
CA ALA A 20 0.58 -17.87 -10.12
C ALA A 20 -0.71 -18.60 -9.67
N GLY A 21 -1.79 -17.86 -9.46
CA GLY A 21 -3.11 -18.45 -9.27
C GLY A 21 -3.49 -18.73 -7.80
N ARG A 22 -2.58 -18.60 -6.84
CA ARG A 22 -2.91 -18.71 -5.41
C ARG A 22 -3.23 -17.35 -4.78
N VAL A 23 -3.99 -17.37 -3.69
CA VAL A 23 -4.40 -16.17 -2.93
C VAL A 23 -4.26 -16.45 -1.44
N HIS A 24 -3.37 -15.74 -0.77
CA HIS A 24 -3.18 -15.79 0.67
C HIS A 24 -3.76 -14.53 1.31
N ARG A 25 -4.51 -14.68 2.42
CA ARG A 25 -5.05 -13.54 3.17
C ARG A 25 -4.06 -13.15 4.26
N VAL A 26 -3.40 -12.01 4.06
CA VAL A 26 -2.52 -11.42 5.08
C VAL A 26 -3.37 -10.64 6.08
N THR A 27 -3.15 -10.87 7.37
CA THR A 27 -3.73 -10.04 8.44
C THR A 27 -2.75 -8.93 8.77
N CYS A 28 -3.17 -7.68 8.62
CA CYS A 28 -2.40 -6.51 9.04
C CYS A 28 -3.32 -5.51 9.73
N PRO A 29 -2.77 -4.62 10.60
CA PRO A 29 -3.54 -3.51 11.15
C PRO A 29 -4.12 -2.65 10.03
N LEU A 30 -5.36 -2.22 10.19
CA LEU A 30 -5.96 -1.23 9.31
C LEU A 30 -5.35 0.14 9.61
N LEU A 31 -4.89 0.81 8.56
CA LEU A 31 -4.39 2.16 8.62
C LEU A 31 -5.32 3.04 7.78
N GLU A 32 -5.84 4.10 8.38
CA GLU A 32 -6.63 5.15 7.71
C GLU A 32 -5.72 6.08 6.89
N ILE A 33 -4.94 5.49 5.98
CA ILE A 33 -3.96 6.17 5.14
C ILE A 33 -4.16 5.72 3.70
N SER A 34 -4.26 6.66 2.77
CA SER A 34 -4.29 6.36 1.34
C SER A 34 -3.31 7.23 0.55
N ALA A 35 -2.75 6.68 -0.52
CA ALA A 35 -1.85 7.43 -1.40
C ALA A 35 -2.56 8.61 -2.07
N SER A 36 -3.85 8.49 -2.37
CA SER A 36 -4.65 9.58 -2.94
C SER A 36 -4.79 10.76 -1.98
N ASP A 37 -5.03 10.48 -0.69
CA ASP A 37 -5.12 11.50 0.34
C ASP A 37 -3.76 12.15 0.63
N ILE A 38 -2.66 11.37 0.63
CA ILE A 38 -1.29 11.92 0.72
C ILE A 38 -1.01 12.90 -0.43
N ARG A 39 -1.26 12.50 -1.69
CA ARG A 39 -1.03 13.38 -2.86
C ARG A 39 -1.88 14.66 -2.78
N ALA A 40 -3.15 14.55 -2.38
CA ALA A 40 -4.03 15.70 -2.20
C ALA A 40 -3.56 16.65 -1.09
N ARG A 41 -3.03 16.13 0.03
CA ARG A 41 -2.41 16.96 1.08
C ARG A 41 -1.19 17.70 0.55
N VAL A 42 -0.31 17.03 -0.18
CA VAL A 42 0.90 17.65 -0.75
C VAL A 42 0.52 18.79 -1.72
N ALA A 43 -0.41 18.54 -2.64
CA ALA A 43 -0.90 19.57 -3.57
C ALA A 43 -1.51 20.78 -2.84
N ALA A 44 -2.19 20.53 -1.71
CA ALA A 44 -2.77 21.57 -0.86
C ALA A 44 -1.79 22.21 0.14
N GLY A 45 -0.48 21.89 0.09
CA GLY A 45 0.52 22.41 1.02
C GLY A 45 0.35 21.94 2.48
N ARG A 46 -0.41 20.86 2.71
CA ARG A 46 -0.67 20.30 4.04
C ARG A 46 0.40 19.28 4.43
N SER A 47 0.72 19.23 5.72
CA SER A 47 1.66 18.25 6.28
C SER A 47 1.21 16.81 6.03
N ILE A 48 2.17 15.95 5.72
CA ILE A 48 2.01 14.48 5.63
C ILE A 48 2.88 13.75 6.66
N ARG A 49 3.36 14.47 7.70
CA ARG A 49 4.12 13.88 8.82
C ARG A 49 3.28 12.77 9.46
N TYR A 50 3.92 11.65 9.78
CA TYR A 50 3.31 10.44 10.35
C TYR A 50 2.41 9.62 9.42
N LEU A 51 2.16 10.08 8.18
CA LEU A 51 1.40 9.32 7.18
C LEU A 51 2.31 8.45 6.29
N THR A 52 3.61 8.73 6.29
CA THR A 52 4.63 8.03 5.52
C THR A 52 6.00 8.22 6.18
N PRO A 53 7.01 7.38 5.89
CA PRO A 53 8.37 7.56 6.42
C PRO A 53 8.98 8.92 6.04
N GLN A 54 9.83 9.46 6.91
CA GLN A 54 10.47 10.76 6.69
C GLN A 54 11.26 10.83 5.38
N SER A 55 11.97 9.76 5.01
CA SER A 55 12.72 9.69 3.75
C SER A 55 11.83 9.86 2.51
N VAL A 56 10.57 9.43 2.56
CA VAL A 56 9.60 9.63 1.47
C VAL A 56 9.17 11.09 1.40
N ILE A 57 8.96 11.74 2.56
CA ILE A 57 8.67 13.18 2.63
C ILE A 57 9.82 13.98 2.02
N ASP A 58 11.06 13.60 2.31
CA ASP A 58 12.26 14.25 1.80
C ASP A 58 12.33 14.14 0.27
N ILE A 59 12.07 12.94 -0.30
CA ILE A 59 12.00 12.72 -1.75
C ILE A 59 10.91 13.58 -2.40
N ILE A 60 9.71 13.62 -1.82
CA ILE A 60 8.60 14.44 -2.34
C ILE A 60 8.99 15.91 -2.37
N SER A 61 9.63 16.41 -1.32
CA SER A 61 10.09 17.80 -1.21
C SER A 61 11.20 18.12 -2.20
N GLN A 62 12.27 17.31 -2.24
CA GLN A 62 13.44 17.50 -3.11
C GLN A 62 13.05 17.50 -4.59
N HIS A 63 12.16 16.59 -4.99
CA HIS A 63 11.74 16.43 -6.38
C HIS A 63 10.46 17.17 -6.74
N ARG A 64 9.88 17.93 -5.80
CA ARG A 64 8.63 18.70 -6.00
C ARG A 64 7.48 17.83 -6.54
N LEU A 65 7.37 16.61 -6.04
CA LEU A 65 6.34 15.68 -6.49
C LEU A 65 4.95 16.14 -6.02
N TYR A 66 3.95 15.93 -6.86
CA TYR A 66 2.53 16.17 -6.53
C TYR A 66 2.14 17.63 -6.24
N LEU A 67 2.95 18.61 -6.65
CA LEU A 67 2.63 20.06 -6.54
C LEU A 67 1.76 20.60 -7.70
N ARG A 68 1.07 19.73 -8.42
CA ARG A 68 0.20 20.10 -9.54
C ARG A 68 -1.25 20.21 -9.11
#